data_AF-A0A9Q3D7X0-F1
#
_entry.id   AF-A0A9Q3D7X0-F1
#
_cell.length_a   1.000
_cell.length_b   1.000
_cell.length_c   1.000
_cell.angle_alpha   90.00
_cell.angle_beta   90.00
_cell.angle_gamma   90.00
#
_symmetry.space_group_name_H-M   'P 1'
#
loop_
_entity.id
_entity.type
_entity.pdbx_description
1 polymer ?
#
loop_
_entity_poly.entity_id
_entity_poly.type
_entity_poly.pdbx_seq_one_letter_code
_entity_poly.pdbx_strand_id
1 'polypeptide(L)'
;MYGIDIYNSKSMHITIGTNKEKKFSVVIYQISAQDSLEELLNEFREGQFSTTLTNKQKLSLVKMLRNNTPAFAIGEEPLGKIRGHDIKLYLHVERPYPSMLRRPPYPESMETRKEIEKHINELLDMDVIRKIGHNKIVEITTPVLITWHDSKSRLCGDLRALNNYTKADRYPIPRIPHALDKLEKANNITKMDCMKGFHQNGVKPNSMKLLRIICHMGIYEYTRMPFGIKNAPAHFQRMMDTRFQEATLEGWMIVYIDDIIIYSETLQDHVKYIDRVLSKCTPINLKISLKKCNFSQQELLALGHKVSGLSLEIYQNKVAAVLQKTVSRKIKEISLILSQSWMKL
;
A
#
# COMPACT_ATOMS: atom_id res chain seq x y z
N MET A 1 35.51 32.61 -24.32
CA MET A 1 34.64 31.42 -24.26
C MET A 1 35.47 30.23 -24.71
N TYR A 2 35.99 29.43 -23.78
CA TYR A 2 36.70 28.20 -24.16
C TYR A 2 35.65 27.10 -24.34
N GLY A 3 35.35 26.77 -25.59
CA GLY A 3 34.53 25.60 -25.94
C GLY A 3 35.36 24.33 -25.79
N ILE A 4 34.83 23.36 -25.06
CA ILE A 4 35.44 22.05 -24.90
C ILE A 4 34.76 21.13 -25.92
N ASP A 5 35.54 20.64 -26.88
CA ASP A 5 35.10 19.66 -27.88
C ASP A 5 35.25 18.25 -27.31
N ILE A 6 34.14 17.50 -27.23
CA ILE A 6 33.99 16.29 -26.39
C ILE A 6 34.29 15.00 -27.17
N TYR A 7 34.58 15.09 -28.48
CA TYR A 7 34.55 13.89 -29.33
C TYR A 7 35.88 13.15 -29.53
N ASN A 8 37.03 13.64 -29.06
CA ASN A 8 38.29 13.03 -29.53
C ASN A 8 39.54 13.05 -28.61
N SER A 9 39.43 12.61 -27.34
CA SER A 9 40.65 12.30 -26.57
C SER A 9 40.49 11.09 -25.64
N LYS A 10 41.30 10.05 -25.84
CA LYS A 10 41.29 8.80 -25.04
C LYS A 10 41.93 8.92 -23.64
N SER A 11 42.47 10.07 -23.26
CA SER A 11 42.94 10.33 -21.90
C SER A 11 43.16 11.83 -21.67
N MET A 12 42.52 12.39 -20.65
CA MET A 12 42.72 13.78 -20.23
C MET A 12 43.31 13.79 -18.82
N HIS A 13 44.36 14.58 -18.59
CA HIS A 13 44.94 14.83 -17.28
C HIS A 13 44.67 16.28 -16.89
N ILE A 14 44.01 16.49 -15.75
CA ILE A 14 43.74 17.83 -15.21
C ILE A 14 44.62 18.02 -13.97
N THR A 15 45.33 19.15 -13.90
CA THR A 15 46.11 19.55 -12.73
C THR A 15 45.46 20.79 -12.11
N ILE A 16 45.05 20.69 -10.84
CA ILE A 16 44.55 21.83 -10.07
C ILE A 16 45.45 22.01 -8.85
N GLY A 17 46.13 23.16 -8.77
CA GLY A 17 46.81 23.62 -7.56
C GLY A 17 48.16 22.96 -7.27
N THR A 18 49.03 23.74 -6.61
CA THR A 18 50.47 23.51 -6.37
C THR A 18 50.78 22.39 -5.37
N ASN A 19 50.34 21.15 -5.63
CA ASN A 19 50.87 19.99 -4.92
C ASN A 19 50.99 18.78 -5.85
N LYS A 20 52.21 18.22 -5.91
CA LYS A 20 52.59 17.14 -6.81
C LYS A 20 51.77 15.87 -6.54
N GLU A 21 51.29 15.29 -7.63
CA GLU A 21 50.90 13.88 -7.80
C GLU A 21 49.67 13.37 -7.03
N LYS A 22 48.46 13.72 -7.50
CA LYS A 22 47.35 12.76 -7.53
C LYS A 22 46.90 12.54 -8.97
N LYS A 23 47.19 11.35 -9.51
CA LYS A 23 46.69 10.89 -10.80
C LYS A 23 45.23 10.47 -10.61
N PHE A 24 44.30 11.25 -11.16
CA PHE A 24 42.91 10.82 -11.32
C PHE A 24 42.73 10.34 -12.76
N SER A 25 42.40 9.06 -12.92
CA SER A 25 41.95 8.50 -14.19
C SER A 25 40.44 8.69 -14.30
N VAL A 26 40.00 9.55 -15.22
CA VAL A 26 38.60 9.61 -15.61
C VAL A 26 38.34 8.43 -16.54
N VAL A 27 37.70 7.39 -16.01
CA VAL A 27 37.20 6.27 -16.81
C VAL A 27 35.89 6.71 -17.44
N ILE A 28 35.93 7.05 -18.73
CA ILE A 28 34.71 7.25 -19.51
C ILE A 28 34.20 5.85 -19.88
N TYR A 29 33.21 5.36 -19.14
CA TYR A 29 32.47 4.17 -19.53
C TYR A 29 31.69 4.50 -20.81
N GLN A 30 32.12 3.95 -21.95
CA GLN A 30 31.23 3.80 -23.10
C GLN A 30 30.18 2.76 -22.71
N ILE A 31 29.06 3.22 -22.15
CA ILE A 31 27.92 2.36 -21.81
C ILE A 31 27.37 1.80 -23.12
N SER A 32 27.59 0.51 -23.36
CA SER A 32 26.94 -0.18 -24.46
C SER A 32 25.42 -0.22 -24.17
N ALA A 33 24.58 -0.20 -25.20
CA ALA A 33 23.12 -0.22 -25.01
C ALA A 33 22.62 -1.46 -24.23
N GLN A 34 23.44 -2.51 -24.13
CA GLN A 34 23.19 -3.74 -23.38
C GLN A 34 23.46 -3.60 -21.88
N ASP A 35 24.49 -2.85 -21.48
CA ASP A 35 24.80 -2.60 -20.05
C ASP A 35 23.72 -1.71 -19.39
N SER A 36 23.19 -0.73 -20.13
CA SER A 36 22.07 0.12 -19.66
C SER A 36 20.77 -0.64 -19.40
N LEU A 37 20.66 -1.82 -20.02
CA LEU A 37 19.47 -2.66 -20.10
C LEU A 37 19.34 -3.52 -18.83
N GLU A 38 20.46 -4.11 -18.40
CA GLU A 38 20.56 -4.85 -17.15
C GLU A 38 20.51 -3.91 -15.94
N GLU A 39 21.13 -2.73 -16.00
CA GLU A 39 21.00 -1.71 -14.94
C GLU A 39 19.55 -1.24 -14.74
N LEU A 40 18.85 -0.94 -15.83
CA LEU A 40 17.42 -0.58 -15.81
C LEU A 40 16.54 -1.74 -15.29
N LEU A 41 16.86 -2.98 -15.66
CA LEU A 41 16.15 -4.15 -15.16
C LEU A 41 16.47 -4.43 -13.69
N ASN A 42 17.69 -4.15 -13.23
CA ASN A 42 18.16 -4.32 -11.84
C ASN A 42 17.58 -3.29 -10.87
N GLU A 43 17.17 -2.09 -11.34
CA GLU A 43 16.35 -1.15 -10.53
C GLU A 43 15.03 -1.81 -10.07
N PHE A 44 14.50 -2.71 -10.90
CA PHE A 44 13.31 -3.50 -10.61
C PHE A 44 13.73 -4.92 -10.20
N ARG A 45 12.94 -5.63 -9.40
CA ARG A 45 13.34 -7.00 -9.00
C ARG A 45 12.92 -7.98 -10.09
N GLU A 46 13.81 -8.91 -10.47
CA GLU A 46 13.53 -9.93 -11.50
C GLU A 46 12.21 -10.70 -11.26
N GLY A 47 11.83 -10.93 -9.99
CA GLY A 47 10.58 -11.60 -9.60
C GLY A 47 9.29 -10.79 -9.77
N GLN A 48 9.36 -9.55 -10.28
CA GLN A 48 8.18 -8.69 -10.49
C GLN A 48 7.57 -8.86 -11.88
N PHE A 49 8.37 -9.25 -12.88
CA PHE A 49 7.92 -9.39 -14.26
C PHE A 49 7.68 -10.86 -14.60
N SER A 50 6.85 -11.11 -15.62
CA SER A 50 6.68 -12.48 -16.08
C SER A 50 7.94 -13.02 -16.77
N THR A 51 8.18 -14.30 -16.58
CA THR A 51 9.28 -15.04 -17.21
C THR A 51 9.08 -15.21 -18.72
N THR A 52 7.84 -15.12 -19.20
CA THR A 52 7.48 -15.30 -20.62
C THR A 52 7.71 -14.06 -21.47
N LEU A 53 7.94 -12.90 -20.87
CA LEU A 53 8.21 -11.66 -21.60
C LEU A 53 9.61 -11.66 -22.20
N THR A 54 9.70 -11.24 -23.46
CA THR A 54 10.99 -10.99 -24.12
C THR A 54 11.71 -9.79 -23.49
N ASN A 55 13.04 -9.72 -23.60
CA ASN A 55 13.83 -8.61 -23.04
C ASN A 55 13.41 -7.25 -23.61
N LYS A 56 13.04 -7.19 -24.89
CA LYS A 56 12.53 -5.96 -25.53
C LYS A 56 11.21 -5.50 -24.92
N GLN A 57 10.31 -6.43 -24.59
CA GLN A 57 9.04 -6.15 -23.94
C GLN A 57 9.22 -5.68 -22.50
N LYS A 58 10.09 -6.36 -21.72
CA LYS A 58 10.44 -5.96 -20.36
C LYS A 58 11.01 -4.53 -20.34
N LEU A 59 11.88 -4.20 -21.29
CA LEU A 59 12.42 -2.85 -21.43
C LEU A 59 11.36 -1.78 -21.66
N SER A 60 10.43 -2.03 -22.58
CA SER A 60 9.36 -1.06 -22.87
C SER A 60 8.53 -0.78 -21.62
N LEU A 61 8.25 -1.83 -20.84
CA LEU A 61 7.51 -1.73 -19.59
C LEU A 61 8.32 -0.97 -18.53
N VAL A 62 9.59 -1.32 -18.32
CA VAL A 62 10.49 -0.63 -17.38
C VAL A 62 10.63 0.86 -17.72
N LYS A 63 10.80 1.21 -19.00
CA LYS A 63 10.85 2.61 -19.45
C LYS A 63 9.57 3.37 -19.07
N MET A 64 8.41 2.77 -19.29
CA MET A 64 7.12 3.37 -18.90
C MET A 64 7.00 3.49 -17.36
N LEU A 65 7.40 2.48 -16.60
CA LEU A 65 7.40 2.54 -15.13
C LEU A 65 8.31 3.66 -14.61
N ARG A 66 9.48 3.84 -15.24
CA ARG A 66 10.43 4.92 -14.91
C ARG A 66 9.84 6.31 -15.21
N ASN A 67 9.13 6.46 -16.33
CA ASN A 67 8.42 7.73 -16.61
C ASN A 67 7.36 8.06 -15.54
N ASN A 68 6.83 7.03 -14.87
CA ASN A 68 5.86 7.14 -13.79
C ASN A 68 6.47 6.99 -12.38
N THR A 69 7.78 7.23 -12.22
CA THR A 69 8.48 7.18 -10.92
C THR A 69 7.72 7.91 -9.79
N PRO A 70 7.10 9.10 -10.01
CA PRO A 70 6.36 9.80 -8.97
C PRO A 70 5.17 9.02 -8.38
N ALA A 71 4.62 8.02 -9.06
CA ALA A 71 3.54 7.19 -8.54
C ALA A 71 4.04 6.12 -7.55
N PHE A 72 5.34 5.83 -7.52
CA PHE A 72 5.92 4.81 -6.66
C PHE A 72 6.43 5.39 -5.33
N ALA A 73 6.39 4.54 -4.30
CA ALA A 73 6.95 4.81 -2.98
C ALA A 73 8.50 4.69 -2.98
N ILE A 74 9.15 5.54 -3.77
CA ILE A 74 10.61 5.63 -3.93
C ILE A 74 11.03 7.05 -3.52
N GLY A 75 12.01 7.18 -2.61
CA GLY A 75 12.57 8.47 -2.18
C GLY A 75 12.36 8.80 -0.68
N GLU A 76 12.57 10.08 -0.34
CA GLU A 76 12.57 10.63 1.03
C GLU A 76 11.18 10.65 1.69
N GLU A 77 10.11 10.79 0.91
CA GLU A 77 8.72 10.64 1.37
C GLU A 77 8.09 9.35 0.78
N PRO A 78 8.40 8.16 1.35
CA PRO A 78 7.91 6.91 0.81
C PRO A 78 6.39 6.72 1.03
N LEU A 79 5.79 7.47 1.95
CA LEU A 79 4.37 7.37 2.28
C LEU A 79 3.59 8.49 1.57
N GLY A 80 2.67 8.10 0.69
CA GLY A 80 1.80 9.05 0.00
C GLY A 80 0.88 9.84 0.94
N LYS A 81 0.34 10.94 0.43
CA LYS A 81 -0.70 11.75 1.09
C LYS A 81 -1.82 12.00 0.11
N ILE A 82 -2.83 11.14 0.16
CA ILE A 82 -3.96 11.20 -0.75
C ILE A 82 -4.68 12.54 -0.59
N ARG A 83 -4.74 13.31 -1.66
CA ARG A 83 -5.36 14.63 -1.70
C ARG A 83 -6.84 14.52 -2.03
N GLY A 84 -7.68 15.29 -1.32
CA GLY A 84 -9.12 15.40 -1.63
C GLY A 84 -10.01 14.28 -1.07
N HIS A 85 -9.44 13.24 -0.46
CA HIS A 85 -10.18 12.08 0.04
C HIS A 85 -9.93 11.82 1.54
N ASP A 86 -9.92 12.87 2.35
CA ASP A 86 -9.78 12.72 3.80
C ASP A 86 -11.00 12.03 4.41
N ILE A 87 -10.79 11.08 5.30
CA ILE A 87 -11.89 10.41 6.00
C ILE A 87 -12.52 11.31 7.06
N LYS A 88 -13.85 11.26 7.13
CA LYS A 88 -14.65 11.86 8.19
C LYS A 88 -15.46 10.77 8.89
N LEU A 89 -15.26 10.67 10.20
CA LEU A 89 -15.99 9.77 11.08
C LEU A 89 -17.22 10.48 11.67
N TYR A 90 -18.30 9.72 11.79
CA TYR A 90 -19.54 10.14 12.42
C TYR A 90 -19.88 9.15 13.53
N LEU A 91 -20.14 9.65 14.73
CA LEU A 91 -20.64 8.84 15.84
C LEU A 91 -22.17 8.92 15.87
N HIS A 92 -22.83 7.89 16.41
CA HIS A 92 -24.27 7.92 16.73
C HIS A 92 -24.55 8.36 18.18
N VAL A 93 -23.52 8.77 18.90
CA VAL A 93 -23.60 9.34 20.25
C VAL A 93 -23.10 10.78 20.23
N GLU A 94 -23.67 11.59 21.10
CA GLU A 94 -23.30 13.00 21.27
C GLU A 94 -22.49 13.20 22.56
N ARG A 95 -22.06 14.44 22.80
CA ARG A 95 -21.35 14.81 24.03
C ARG A 95 -22.37 14.97 25.18
N PRO A 96 -22.02 14.59 26.42
CA PRO A 96 -20.77 13.95 26.81
C PRO A 96 -20.68 12.49 26.33
N TYR A 97 -19.51 12.10 25.83
CA TYR A 97 -19.33 10.75 25.30
C TYR A 97 -19.35 9.68 26.41
N PRO A 98 -19.80 8.45 26.08
CA PRO A 98 -19.76 7.32 27.01
C PRO A 98 -18.36 7.05 27.56
N SER A 99 -18.27 6.63 28.83
CA SER A 99 -17.00 6.29 29.50
C SER A 99 -16.19 5.23 28.75
N MET A 100 -16.85 4.34 28.00
CA MET A 100 -16.20 3.33 27.16
C MET A 100 -15.30 3.92 26.05
N LEU A 101 -15.51 5.17 25.65
CA LEU A 101 -14.66 5.90 24.70
C LEU A 101 -13.46 6.59 25.38
N ARG A 102 -13.39 6.61 26.71
CA ARG A 102 -12.29 7.19 27.48
C ARG A 102 -11.63 6.10 28.31
N ARG A 103 -10.63 5.45 27.74
CA ARG A 103 -9.92 4.33 28.37
C ARG A 103 -8.49 4.70 28.73
N PRO A 104 -7.97 4.26 29.89
CA PRO A 104 -6.56 4.46 30.26
C PRO A 104 -5.63 3.58 29.40
N PRO A 105 -4.32 3.86 29.36
CA PRO A 105 -3.36 2.97 28.72
C PRO A 105 -3.36 1.61 29.45
N TYR A 106 -3.11 0.54 28.71
CA TYR A 106 -2.97 -0.78 29.32
C TYR A 106 -1.66 -0.86 30.13
N PRO A 107 -1.63 -1.68 31.19
CA PRO A 107 -0.39 -2.08 31.84
C PRO A 107 0.42 -2.93 30.87
N GLU A 108 1.69 -2.58 30.67
CA GLU A 108 2.57 -3.23 29.69
C GLU A 108 3.91 -3.61 30.32
N SER A 109 4.50 -4.71 29.85
CA SER A 109 5.86 -5.14 30.22
C SER A 109 6.91 -4.15 29.69
N MET A 110 8.12 -4.19 30.27
CA MET A 110 9.23 -3.33 29.81
C MET A 110 9.59 -3.57 28.34
N GLU A 111 9.53 -4.82 27.86
CA GLU A 111 9.77 -5.16 26.46
C GLU A 111 8.70 -4.55 25.54
N THR A 112 7.43 -4.67 25.93
CA THR A 112 6.31 -4.11 25.16
C THR A 112 6.37 -2.59 25.10
N ARG A 113 6.78 -1.94 26.19
CA ARG A 113 7.00 -0.48 26.22
C ARG A 113 8.05 -0.02 25.23
N LYS A 114 9.18 -0.73 25.12
CA LYS A 114 10.24 -0.44 24.13
C LYS A 114 9.71 -0.55 22.70
N GLU A 115 8.91 -1.57 22.41
CA GLU A 115 8.28 -1.72 21.10
C GLU A 115 7.25 -0.61 20.83
N ILE A 116 6.43 -0.23 21.81
CA ILE A 116 5.51 0.90 21.69
C ILE A 116 6.28 2.19 21.38
N GLU A 117 7.36 2.49 22.11
CA GLU A 117 8.20 3.66 21.87
C GLU A 117 8.75 3.70 20.45
N LYS A 118 9.29 2.57 19.99
CA LYS A 118 9.78 2.42 18.62
C LYS A 118 8.69 2.73 17.60
N HIS A 119 7.53 2.08 17.69
CA HIS A 119 6.42 2.28 16.74
C HIS A 119 5.85 3.70 16.80
N ILE A 120 5.76 4.30 17.99
CA ILE A 120 5.28 5.69 18.13
C ILE A 120 6.24 6.66 17.43
N ASN A 121 7.55 6.50 17.62
CA ASN A 121 8.54 7.34 16.94
C ASN A 121 8.47 7.16 15.42
N GLU A 122 8.40 5.91 14.93
CA GLU A 122 8.23 5.64 13.49
C GLU A 122 6.97 6.32 12.90
N LEU A 123 5.85 6.33 13.65
CA LEU A 123 4.61 6.97 13.20
C LEU A 123 4.67 8.51 13.26
N LEU A 124 5.45 9.07 14.19
CA LEU A 124 5.71 10.51 14.26
C LEU A 124 6.57 10.96 13.08
N ASP A 125 7.64 10.22 12.78
CA ASP A 125 8.55 10.50 11.66
C ASP A 125 7.81 10.44 10.30
N MET A 126 6.81 9.57 10.19
CA MET A 126 5.97 9.43 8.99
C MET A 126 4.79 10.42 8.92
N ASP A 127 4.64 11.36 9.86
CA ASP A 127 3.47 12.27 9.96
C ASP A 127 2.13 11.50 9.95
N VAL A 128 2.09 10.31 10.56
CA VAL A 128 0.88 9.49 10.71
C VAL A 128 0.13 9.85 12.00
N ILE A 129 0.87 10.19 13.03
CA ILE A 129 0.35 10.68 14.31
C ILE A 129 1.05 11.98 14.69
N ARG A 130 0.42 12.74 15.59
CA ARG A 130 1.05 13.87 16.27
C ARG A 130 0.70 13.88 17.75
N LYS A 131 1.59 14.41 18.58
CA LYS A 131 1.31 14.60 20.01
C LYS A 131 0.26 15.68 20.20
N ILE A 132 -0.68 15.49 21.14
CA ILE A 132 -1.68 16.51 21.42
C ILE A 132 -1.04 17.72 22.12
N GLY A 133 -1.57 18.93 21.86
CA GLY A 133 -1.13 20.14 22.55
C GLY A 133 -1.65 20.19 24.00
N HIS A 134 -0.89 20.83 24.89
CA HIS A 134 -1.17 20.95 26.32
C HIS A 134 -2.55 21.58 26.65
N ASN A 135 -3.03 22.51 25.81
CA ASN A 135 -4.33 23.18 25.99
C ASN A 135 -5.52 22.47 25.32
N LYS A 136 -5.42 21.17 25.00
CA LYS A 136 -6.51 20.43 24.33
C LYS A 136 -7.29 19.56 25.31
N ILE A 137 -8.61 19.77 25.34
CA ILE A 137 -9.53 18.90 26.09
C ILE A 137 -9.52 17.50 25.46
N VAL A 138 -9.38 16.47 26.31
CA VAL A 138 -9.38 15.06 25.91
C VAL A 138 -10.70 14.40 26.30
N GLU A 139 -11.51 14.10 25.29
CA GLU A 139 -12.82 13.48 25.47
C GLU A 139 -12.80 11.98 25.18
N ILE A 140 -11.96 11.55 24.23
CA ILE A 140 -11.81 10.16 23.78
C ILE A 140 -10.34 9.76 23.86
N THR A 141 -10.09 8.55 24.36
CA THR A 141 -8.76 7.92 24.41
C THR A 141 -8.87 6.44 24.13
N THR A 142 -8.03 5.97 23.19
CA THR A 142 -7.94 4.57 22.79
C THR A 142 -6.60 3.99 23.21
N PRO A 143 -6.53 2.99 24.10
CA PRO A 143 -5.27 2.37 24.45
C PRO A 143 -4.66 1.65 23.25
N VAL A 144 -3.34 1.68 23.17
CA VAL A 144 -2.58 0.89 22.21
C VAL A 144 -2.17 -0.45 22.81
N LEU A 145 -1.93 -1.43 21.96
CA LEU A 145 -1.31 -2.71 22.29
C LEU A 145 -0.34 -3.12 21.18
N ILE A 146 0.61 -4.00 21.51
CA ILE A 146 1.48 -4.64 20.52
C ILE A 146 0.91 -6.02 20.18
N THR A 147 0.78 -6.28 18.88
CA THR A 147 0.49 -7.61 18.36
C THR A 147 1.72 -8.16 17.66
N TRP A 148 2.05 -9.43 17.92
CA TRP A 148 3.20 -10.11 17.34
C TRP A 148 2.77 -11.09 16.25
N HIS A 149 3.51 -11.13 15.14
CA HIS A 149 3.34 -12.09 14.07
C HIS A 149 4.69 -12.36 13.40
N ASP A 150 5.12 -13.62 13.34
CA ASP A 150 6.42 -14.05 12.76
C ASP A 150 7.60 -13.15 13.20
N SER A 151 7.74 -12.95 14.52
CA SER A 151 8.77 -12.10 15.13
C SER A 151 8.70 -10.61 14.79
N LYS A 152 7.65 -10.14 14.11
CA LYS A 152 7.38 -8.72 13.85
C LYS A 152 6.30 -8.21 14.79
N SER A 153 6.59 -7.11 15.48
CA SER A 153 5.63 -6.37 16.29
C SER A 153 4.84 -5.37 15.42
N ARG A 154 3.59 -5.11 15.81
CA ARG A 154 2.75 -4.05 15.24
C ARG A 154 1.99 -3.33 16.35
N LEU A 155 2.03 -2.00 16.32
CA LEU A 155 1.22 -1.17 17.20
C LEU A 155 -0.23 -1.08 16.69
N CYS A 156 -1.17 -1.49 17.53
CA CYS A 156 -2.60 -1.50 17.24
C CYS A 156 -3.36 -0.67 18.29
N GLY A 157 -4.14 0.32 17.85
CA GLY A 157 -5.12 0.98 18.71
C GLY A 157 -6.33 0.08 18.93
N ASP A 158 -6.78 -0.09 20.18
CA ASP A 158 -7.99 -0.86 20.50
C ASP A 158 -9.28 -0.09 20.15
N LEU A 159 -9.54 0.07 18.86
CA LEU A 159 -10.64 0.86 18.32
C LEU A 159 -12.00 0.17 18.42
N ARG A 160 -12.13 -0.97 19.11
CA ARG A 160 -13.39 -1.72 19.22
C ARG A 160 -14.51 -0.88 19.84
N ALA A 161 -14.20 -0.15 20.91
CA ALA A 161 -15.17 0.76 21.54
C ALA A 161 -15.59 1.87 20.55
N LEU A 162 -14.62 2.51 19.88
CA LEU A 162 -14.91 3.54 18.88
C LEU A 162 -15.77 3.02 17.73
N ASN A 163 -15.44 1.84 17.22
CA ASN A 163 -16.15 1.19 16.11
C ASN A 163 -17.61 0.85 16.46
N ASN A 164 -17.88 0.52 17.72
CA ASN A 164 -19.25 0.30 18.19
C ASN A 164 -20.07 1.59 18.08
N TYR A 165 -19.51 2.74 18.46
CA TYR A 165 -20.19 4.04 18.43
C TYR A 165 -20.14 4.76 17.07
N THR A 166 -19.37 4.24 16.11
CA THR A 166 -19.23 4.83 14.76
C THR A 166 -20.39 4.41 13.86
N LYS A 167 -21.03 5.39 13.22
CA LYS A 167 -22.04 5.15 12.17
C LYS A 167 -21.39 4.38 11.02
N ALA A 168 -21.95 3.21 10.71
CA ALA A 168 -21.40 2.33 9.69
C ALA A 168 -21.59 2.93 8.30
N ASP A 169 -20.50 3.03 7.54
CA ASP A 169 -20.55 3.33 6.12
C ASP A 169 -20.81 2.05 5.32
N ARG A 170 -21.97 1.95 4.69
CA ARG A 170 -22.40 0.76 3.92
C ARG A 170 -22.13 0.93 2.42
N TYR A 171 -20.96 1.48 2.08
CA TYR A 171 -20.53 1.58 0.69
C TYR A 171 -20.38 0.18 0.09
N PRO A 172 -20.90 -0.09 -1.13
CA PRO A 172 -20.81 -1.41 -1.74
C PRO A 172 -19.36 -1.75 -2.06
N ILE A 173 -18.90 -2.90 -1.58
CA ILE A 173 -17.59 -3.46 -1.96
C ILE A 173 -17.87 -4.59 -2.98
N PRO A 174 -17.15 -4.63 -4.12
CA PRO A 174 -17.34 -5.67 -5.12
C PRO A 174 -17.20 -7.08 -4.53
N ARG A 175 -18.08 -8.00 -4.94
CA ARG A 175 -17.93 -9.42 -4.60
C ARG A 175 -16.79 -10.01 -5.42
N ILE A 176 -15.89 -10.73 -4.75
CA ILE A 176 -14.66 -11.27 -5.37
C ILE A 176 -14.97 -12.14 -6.61
N PRO A 177 -15.88 -13.13 -6.58
CA PRO A 177 -16.16 -13.95 -7.77
C PRO A 177 -16.58 -13.13 -8.99
N HIS A 178 -17.56 -12.25 -8.83
CA HIS A 178 -18.04 -11.36 -9.91
C HIS A 178 -16.94 -10.42 -10.44
N ALA A 179 -16.02 -10.00 -9.58
CA ALA A 179 -14.89 -9.20 -10.01
C ALA A 179 -13.92 -10.03 -10.87
N LEU A 180 -13.73 -11.30 -10.51
CA LEU A 180 -12.81 -12.21 -11.18
C LEU A 180 -13.36 -12.79 -12.50
N ASP A 181 -14.67 -12.92 -12.68
CA ASP A 181 -15.29 -13.39 -13.94
C ASP A 181 -14.83 -12.57 -15.16
N LYS A 182 -14.47 -11.30 -14.96
CA LYS A 182 -13.96 -10.43 -16.03
C LYS A 182 -12.56 -10.80 -16.51
N LEU A 183 -11.86 -11.71 -15.82
CA LEU A 183 -10.47 -12.10 -16.10
C LEU A 183 -10.35 -13.31 -17.05
N GLU A 184 -11.46 -13.91 -17.47
CA GLU A 184 -11.52 -15.18 -18.24
C GLU A 184 -10.85 -15.11 -19.64
N LYS A 185 -10.36 -13.96 -20.08
CA LYS A 185 -9.61 -13.78 -21.35
C LYS A 185 -8.27 -13.08 -21.18
N ALA A 186 -7.82 -12.89 -19.95
CA ALA A 186 -6.63 -12.11 -19.66
C ALA A 186 -5.34 -12.91 -19.93
N ASN A 187 -4.56 -12.48 -20.92
CA ASN A 187 -3.21 -13.03 -21.16
C ASN A 187 -2.14 -12.31 -20.33
N ASN A 188 -2.39 -11.06 -19.97
CA ASN A 188 -1.51 -10.23 -19.17
C ASN A 188 -2.28 -9.75 -17.95
N ILE A 189 -1.80 -10.06 -16.76
CA ILE A 189 -2.41 -9.68 -15.49
C ILE A 189 -1.37 -8.90 -14.69
N THR A 190 -1.76 -7.76 -14.12
CA THR A 190 -0.91 -6.97 -13.24
C THR A 190 -1.63 -6.69 -11.95
N LYS A 191 -0.96 -6.98 -10.85
CA LYS A 191 -1.41 -6.64 -9.52
C LYS A 191 -0.53 -5.52 -8.97
N MET A 192 -1.14 -4.41 -8.58
CA MET A 192 -0.49 -3.33 -7.85
C MET A 192 -1.04 -3.23 -6.43
N ASP A 193 -0.13 -3.05 -5.47
CA ASP A 193 -0.42 -2.90 -4.04
C ASP A 193 -0.15 -1.45 -3.62
N CYS A 194 -1.13 -0.79 -3.02
CA CYS A 194 -0.95 0.55 -2.47
C CYS A 194 -0.05 0.50 -1.23
N MET A 195 1.01 1.30 -1.19
CA MET A 195 1.98 1.31 -0.08
C MET A 195 1.32 1.68 1.25
N LYS A 196 1.20 0.75 2.20
CA LYS A 196 0.52 0.99 3.49
C LYS A 196 -0.82 1.72 3.28
N GLY A 197 -1.64 1.26 2.33
CA GLY A 197 -2.75 1.99 1.71
C GLY A 197 -3.51 2.94 2.65
N PHE A 198 -4.01 2.46 3.79
CA PHE A 198 -4.78 3.29 4.70
C PHE A 198 -4.04 4.51 5.26
N HIS A 199 -2.74 4.41 5.59
CA HIS A 199 -1.99 5.55 6.13
C HIS A 199 -1.73 6.66 5.09
N GLN A 200 -2.07 6.44 3.82
CA GLN A 200 -1.98 7.51 2.83
C GLN A 200 -3.19 8.45 2.89
N ASN A 201 -4.35 8.00 3.38
CA ASN A 201 -5.52 8.87 3.54
C ASN A 201 -5.36 9.81 4.73
N GLY A 202 -5.64 11.10 4.52
CA GLY A 202 -5.78 12.05 5.60
C GLY A 202 -7.03 11.81 6.44
N VAL A 203 -7.03 12.30 7.67
CA VAL A 203 -8.20 12.34 8.55
C VAL A 203 -8.63 13.79 8.69
N LYS A 204 -9.94 14.09 8.61
CA LYS A 204 -10.43 15.45 8.85
C LYS A 204 -10.17 15.89 10.31
N PRO A 205 -9.86 17.17 10.59
CA PRO A 205 -9.49 17.64 11.94
C PRO A 205 -10.49 17.28 13.05
N ASN A 206 -11.80 17.29 12.77
CA ASN A 206 -12.81 16.89 13.75
C ASN A 206 -12.79 15.39 14.07
N SER A 207 -12.41 14.56 13.11
CA SER A 207 -12.29 13.12 13.27
C SER A 207 -10.95 12.70 13.88
N MET A 208 -9.88 13.51 13.74
CA MET A 208 -8.60 13.30 14.43
C MET A 208 -8.80 13.20 15.95
N LYS A 209 -9.68 14.06 16.51
CA LYS A 209 -10.03 14.06 17.94
C LYS A 209 -10.67 12.75 18.41
N LEU A 210 -11.33 12.02 17.51
CA LEU A 210 -11.96 10.74 17.79
C LEU A 210 -10.96 9.58 17.69
N LEU A 211 -9.88 9.79 16.95
CA LEU A 211 -8.80 8.82 16.72
C LEU A 211 -7.59 9.13 17.59
N ARG A 212 -7.84 9.43 18.87
CA ARG A 212 -6.79 9.63 19.85
C ARG A 212 -6.38 8.31 20.47
N ILE A 213 -5.06 8.09 20.50
CA ILE A 213 -4.44 6.96 21.15
C ILE A 213 -3.71 7.38 22.41
N ILE A 214 -3.63 6.48 23.39
CA ILE A 214 -2.95 6.70 24.66
C ILE A 214 -1.98 5.54 24.95
N CYS A 215 -0.77 5.90 25.36
CA CYS A 215 0.27 4.99 25.84
C CYS A 215 1.02 5.63 27.02
N HIS A 216 2.05 4.96 27.53
CA HIS A 216 2.87 5.46 28.64
C HIS A 216 3.64 6.76 28.30
N MET A 217 3.85 7.05 27.02
CA MET A 217 4.51 8.30 26.56
C MET A 217 3.55 9.50 26.48
N GLY A 218 2.24 9.26 26.59
CA GLY A 218 1.20 10.29 26.52
C GLY A 218 0.12 10.01 25.47
N ILE A 219 -0.51 11.08 25.00
CA ILE A 219 -1.65 11.03 24.08
C ILE A 219 -1.27 11.59 22.72
N TYR A 220 -1.65 10.87 21.68
CA TYR A 220 -1.39 11.20 20.29
C TYR A 220 -2.70 11.15 19.51
N GLU A 221 -2.78 11.88 18.40
CA GLU A 221 -3.92 11.81 17.47
C GLU A 221 -3.45 11.47 16.07
N TYR A 222 -4.21 10.61 15.40
CA TYR A 222 -3.96 10.23 14.02
C TYR A 222 -4.28 11.38 13.06
N THR A 223 -3.28 11.81 12.29
CA THR A 223 -3.44 12.73 11.15
C THR A 223 -3.76 11.96 9.87
N ARG A 224 -3.35 10.69 9.81
CA ARG A 224 -3.63 9.74 8.74
C ARG A 224 -4.48 8.58 9.22
N MET A 225 -5.22 7.98 8.31
CA MET A 225 -6.20 6.95 8.67
C MET A 225 -5.50 5.73 9.28
N PRO A 226 -5.84 5.34 10.53
CA PRO A 226 -5.25 4.19 11.19
C PRO A 226 -5.87 2.88 10.73
N PHE A 227 -5.13 1.79 10.91
CA PHE A 227 -5.70 0.45 10.79
C PHE A 227 -6.76 0.22 11.86
N GLY A 228 -7.77 -0.60 11.55
CA GLY A 228 -8.76 -1.08 12.52
C GLY A 228 -10.00 -0.20 12.70
N ILE A 229 -10.11 0.96 12.03
CA ILE A 229 -11.38 1.69 12.02
C ILE A 229 -12.41 1.00 11.12
N LYS A 230 -13.67 0.99 11.56
CA LYS A 230 -14.78 0.28 10.88
C LYS A 230 -14.99 0.70 9.43
N ASN A 231 -14.86 1.99 9.14
CA ASN A 231 -15.21 2.56 7.83
C ASN A 231 -14.00 2.67 6.87
N ALA A 232 -12.79 2.24 7.25
CA ALA A 232 -11.61 2.34 6.40
C ALA A 232 -11.79 1.63 5.03
N PRO A 233 -12.26 0.36 4.97
CA PRO A 233 -12.46 -0.34 3.71
C PRO A 233 -13.46 0.37 2.78
N ALA A 234 -14.61 0.78 3.32
CA ALA A 234 -15.66 1.48 2.58
C ALA A 234 -15.17 2.82 2.01
N HIS A 235 -14.46 3.60 2.82
CA HIS A 235 -13.89 4.88 2.39
C HIS A 235 -12.85 4.70 1.29
N PHE A 236 -11.96 3.73 1.45
CA PHE A 236 -10.90 3.45 0.48
C PHE A 236 -11.48 2.93 -0.84
N GLN A 237 -12.45 2.02 -0.80
CA GLN A 237 -13.15 1.54 -2.00
C GLN A 237 -13.84 2.69 -2.74
N ARG A 238 -14.59 3.55 -2.03
CA ARG A 238 -15.25 4.73 -2.64
C ARG A 238 -14.25 5.63 -3.36
N MET A 239 -13.09 5.87 -2.74
CA MET A 239 -12.03 6.67 -3.34
C MET A 239 -11.51 6.02 -4.62
N MET A 240 -11.21 4.72 -4.58
CA MET A 240 -10.72 3.98 -5.76
C MET A 240 -11.76 4.00 -6.88
N ASP A 241 -13.02 3.70 -6.58
CA ASP A 241 -14.11 3.75 -7.57
C ASP A 241 -14.24 5.15 -8.18
N THR A 242 -14.19 6.20 -7.36
CA THR A 242 -14.26 7.59 -7.86
C THR A 242 -13.09 7.91 -8.80
N ARG A 243 -11.88 7.44 -8.48
CA ARG A 243 -10.70 7.76 -9.28
C ARG A 243 -10.60 6.93 -10.56
N PHE A 244 -11.08 5.70 -10.50
CA PHE A 244 -10.85 4.67 -11.50
C PHE A 244 -12.11 4.20 -12.23
N GLN A 245 -13.25 4.87 -12.02
CA GLN A 245 -14.54 4.53 -12.60
C GLN A 245 -14.49 4.24 -14.11
N GLU A 246 -13.85 5.12 -14.88
CA GLU A 246 -13.71 4.97 -16.33
C GLU A 246 -13.05 3.63 -16.70
N ALA A 247 -11.94 3.29 -16.04
CA ALA A 247 -11.18 2.08 -16.29
C ALA A 247 -11.92 0.81 -15.86
N THR A 248 -12.70 0.87 -14.78
CA THR A 248 -13.52 -0.25 -14.33
C THR A 248 -14.77 -0.46 -15.19
N LEU A 249 -15.32 0.61 -15.77
CA LEU A 249 -16.42 0.58 -16.74
C LEU A 249 -15.97 0.06 -18.11
N GLU A 250 -14.78 0.46 -18.57
CA GLU A 250 -14.16 -0.07 -19.80
C GLU A 250 -13.79 -1.56 -19.69
N GLY A 251 -13.78 -2.12 -18.48
CA GLY A 251 -13.73 -3.57 -18.28
C GLY A 251 -12.34 -4.21 -18.39
N TRP A 252 -11.26 -3.44 -18.22
CA TRP A 252 -9.87 -3.95 -18.18
C TRP A 252 -9.21 -3.82 -16.80
N MET A 253 -9.97 -3.38 -15.79
CA MET A 253 -9.47 -3.20 -14.43
C MET A 253 -10.49 -3.57 -13.36
N ILE A 254 -9.97 -4.10 -12.25
CA ILE A 254 -10.68 -4.34 -11.01
C ILE A 254 -9.97 -3.57 -9.90
N VAL A 255 -10.73 -2.88 -9.07
CA VAL A 255 -10.24 -2.24 -7.85
C VAL A 255 -10.94 -2.86 -6.65
N TYR A 256 -10.14 -3.30 -5.68
CA TYR A 256 -10.64 -3.92 -4.46
C TYR A 256 -9.85 -3.39 -3.27
N ILE A 257 -10.43 -2.45 -2.54
CA ILE A 257 -9.78 -1.73 -1.43
C ILE A 257 -8.41 -1.22 -1.89
N ASP A 258 -7.30 -1.78 -1.44
CA ASP A 258 -5.92 -1.37 -1.74
C ASP A 258 -5.28 -2.09 -2.93
N ASP A 259 -5.94 -3.13 -3.46
CA ASP A 259 -5.49 -3.89 -4.63
C ASP A 259 -6.06 -3.28 -5.93
N ILE A 260 -5.16 -3.01 -6.89
CA ILE A 260 -5.52 -2.69 -8.28
C ILE A 260 -5.08 -3.87 -9.15
N ILE A 261 -6.02 -4.44 -9.92
CA ILE A 261 -5.77 -5.55 -10.83
C ILE A 261 -6.10 -5.07 -12.25
N ILE A 262 -5.09 -5.07 -13.10
CA ILE A 262 -5.18 -4.67 -14.51
C ILE A 262 -5.05 -5.94 -15.35
N TYR A 263 -5.83 -6.04 -16.42
CA TYR A 263 -5.77 -7.18 -17.32
C TYR A 263 -6.01 -6.79 -18.77
N SER A 264 -5.41 -7.56 -19.67
CA SER A 264 -5.58 -7.37 -21.11
C SER A 264 -5.21 -8.62 -21.91
N GLU A 265 -5.67 -8.68 -23.16
CA GLU A 265 -5.32 -9.73 -24.12
C GLU A 265 -3.94 -9.49 -24.75
N THR A 266 -3.59 -8.24 -25.01
CA THR A 266 -2.33 -7.85 -25.67
C THR A 266 -1.43 -7.06 -24.72
N LEU A 267 -0.12 -7.32 -24.78
CA LEU A 267 0.84 -6.58 -23.97
C LEU A 267 0.88 -5.09 -24.29
N GLN A 268 0.64 -4.73 -25.56
CA GLN A 268 0.65 -3.34 -26.00
C GLN A 268 -0.42 -2.51 -25.29
N ASP A 269 -1.64 -3.05 -25.18
CA ASP A 269 -2.72 -2.39 -24.43
C ASP A 269 -2.45 -2.46 -22.93
N HIS A 270 -1.87 -3.56 -22.45
CA HIS A 270 -1.48 -3.69 -21.04
C HIS A 270 -0.56 -2.57 -20.56
N VAL A 271 0.46 -2.23 -21.35
CA VAL A 271 1.40 -1.15 -21.03
C VAL A 271 0.68 0.20 -20.97
N LYS A 272 -0.25 0.46 -21.91
CA LYS A 272 -1.07 1.69 -21.90
C LYS A 272 -1.98 1.75 -20.68
N TYR A 273 -2.59 0.63 -20.28
CA TYR A 273 -3.45 0.56 -19.11
C TYR A 273 -2.70 0.82 -17.82
N ILE A 274 -1.50 0.23 -17.66
CA ILE A 274 -0.63 0.53 -16.52
C ILE A 274 -0.28 2.02 -16.48
N ASP A 275 0.11 2.60 -17.62
CA ASP A 275 0.43 4.03 -17.72
C ASP A 275 -0.78 4.93 -17.34
N ARG A 276 -1.99 4.59 -17.81
CA ARG A 276 -3.24 5.27 -17.42
C ARG A 276 -3.50 5.19 -15.92
N VAL A 277 -3.21 4.06 -15.28
CA VAL A 277 -3.38 3.92 -13.82
C VAL A 277 -2.37 4.78 -13.07
N LEU A 278 -1.08 4.70 -13.42
CA LEU A 278 -0.02 5.43 -12.74
C LEU A 278 -0.15 6.96 -12.90
N SER A 279 -0.56 7.42 -14.09
CA SER A 279 -0.86 8.83 -14.35
C SER A 279 -2.05 9.35 -13.54
N LYS A 280 -3.03 8.49 -13.18
CA LYS A 280 -4.12 8.86 -12.27
C LYS A 280 -3.71 8.90 -10.79
N CYS A 281 -2.72 8.10 -10.38
CA CYS A 281 -2.19 8.05 -9.01
C CYS A 281 -1.38 9.29 -8.62
N THR A 282 -0.54 9.79 -9.55
CA THR A 282 0.40 10.89 -9.27
C THR A 282 -0.28 12.17 -8.77
N PRO A 283 -1.35 12.70 -9.42
CA PRO A 283 -1.98 13.97 -9.00
C PRO A 283 -2.62 13.91 -7.60
N ILE A 284 -3.13 12.74 -7.21
CA ILE A 284 -3.71 12.54 -5.88
C ILE A 284 -2.65 12.16 -4.84
N ASN A 285 -1.39 11.95 -5.25
CA ASN A 285 -0.30 11.47 -4.41
C ASN A 285 -0.62 10.11 -3.73
N LEU A 286 -1.25 9.21 -4.50
CA LEU A 286 -1.40 7.80 -4.15
C LEU A 286 -0.12 7.07 -4.56
N LYS A 287 0.55 6.46 -3.60
CA LYS A 287 1.84 5.78 -3.78
C LYS A 287 1.67 4.27 -3.86
N ILE A 288 2.28 3.67 -4.87
CA ILE A 288 2.27 2.23 -5.10
C ILE A 288 3.56 1.60 -4.56
N SER A 289 3.42 0.44 -3.92
CA SER A 289 4.55 -0.34 -3.42
C SER A 289 5.13 -1.17 -4.56
N LEU A 290 6.16 -0.63 -5.22
CA LEU A 290 6.81 -1.33 -6.33
C LEU A 290 7.23 -2.75 -5.95
N LYS A 291 7.85 -2.94 -4.77
CA LYS A 291 8.31 -4.24 -4.24
C LYS A 291 7.25 -5.33 -4.18
N LYS A 292 5.98 -4.96 -4.10
CA LYS A 292 4.84 -5.88 -3.97
C LYS A 292 3.99 -5.99 -5.24
N CYS A 293 4.36 -5.24 -6.29
CA CYS A 293 3.66 -5.32 -7.56
C CYS A 293 4.14 -6.54 -8.35
N ASN A 294 3.22 -7.13 -9.11
CA ASN A 294 3.50 -8.16 -10.10
C ASN A 294 2.99 -7.64 -11.45
N PHE A 295 3.88 -7.51 -12.42
CA PHE A 295 3.60 -6.96 -13.73
C PHE A 295 3.53 -8.02 -14.82
N SER A 296 2.51 -7.90 -15.68
CA SER A 296 2.25 -8.69 -16.89
C SER A 296 2.41 -10.20 -16.72
N GLN A 297 1.90 -10.77 -15.63
CA GLN A 297 1.90 -12.21 -15.35
C GLN A 297 0.78 -12.92 -16.11
N GLN A 298 1.02 -14.17 -16.51
CA GLN A 298 -0.03 -15.04 -17.05
C GLN A 298 -0.91 -15.63 -15.94
N GLU A 299 -0.31 -15.88 -14.78
CA GLU A 299 -0.99 -16.31 -13.57
C GLU A 299 -0.49 -15.55 -12.35
N LEU A 300 -1.38 -15.15 -11.45
CA LEU A 300 -1.00 -14.57 -10.16
C LEU A 300 -2.04 -14.83 -9.08
N LEU A 301 -1.63 -14.63 -7.82
CA LEU A 301 -2.54 -14.65 -6.68
C LEU A 301 -3.17 -13.27 -6.47
N ALA A 302 -4.47 -13.16 -6.74
CA ALA A 302 -5.26 -11.95 -6.52
C ALA A 302 -6.50 -12.26 -5.70
N LEU A 303 -6.81 -11.40 -4.71
CA LEU A 303 -8.00 -11.54 -3.85
C LEU A 303 -8.11 -12.90 -3.13
N GLY A 304 -7.00 -13.65 -3.05
CA GLY A 304 -6.92 -15.00 -2.49
C GLY A 304 -7.38 -16.13 -3.43
N HIS A 305 -7.45 -15.86 -4.73
CA HIS A 305 -7.65 -16.84 -5.80
C HIS A 305 -6.41 -16.84 -6.70
N LYS A 306 -6.08 -17.99 -7.28
CA LYS A 306 -5.15 -18.08 -8.39
C LYS A 306 -5.93 -17.70 -9.65
N VAL A 307 -5.53 -16.59 -10.25
CA VAL A 307 -6.16 -16.05 -11.45
C VAL A 307 -5.24 -16.37 -12.62
N SER A 308 -5.81 -16.98 -13.66
CA SER A 308 -5.19 -17.11 -14.97
C SER A 308 -6.23 -16.78 -16.05
N GLY A 309 -5.78 -16.50 -17.27
CA GLY A 309 -6.67 -16.33 -18.43
C GLY A 309 -7.42 -17.59 -18.87
N LEU A 310 -7.19 -18.75 -18.23
CA LEU A 310 -7.79 -20.04 -18.60
C LEU A 310 -8.62 -20.66 -17.46
N SER A 311 -8.37 -20.30 -16.20
CA SER A 311 -9.09 -20.83 -15.05
C SER A 311 -9.02 -19.91 -13.82
N LEU A 312 -10.13 -19.88 -13.06
CA LEU A 312 -10.22 -19.33 -11.71
C LEU A 312 -10.09 -20.47 -10.70
N GLU A 313 -8.88 -20.67 -10.15
CA GLU A 313 -8.65 -21.71 -9.14
C GLU A 313 -8.58 -21.09 -7.73
N ILE A 314 -9.27 -21.69 -6.75
CA ILE A 314 -9.24 -21.21 -5.36
C ILE A 314 -7.91 -21.63 -4.72
N TYR A 315 -7.23 -20.68 -4.06
CA TYR A 315 -5.90 -20.94 -3.49
C TYR A 315 -5.94 -21.94 -2.31
N GLN A 316 -5.10 -22.97 -2.39
CA GLN A 316 -5.10 -24.12 -1.49
C GLN A 316 -4.80 -23.77 -0.01
N ASN A 317 -4.04 -22.71 0.29
CA ASN A 317 -3.74 -22.36 1.70
C ASN A 317 -4.97 -21.83 2.46
N LYS A 318 -5.94 -21.20 1.78
CA LYS A 318 -7.23 -20.85 2.41
C LYS A 318 -8.07 -22.10 2.66
N VAL A 319 -7.99 -23.07 1.74
CA VAL A 319 -8.69 -24.37 1.87
C VAL A 319 -8.10 -25.16 3.03
N ALA A 320 -6.78 -25.24 3.15
CA ALA A 320 -6.08 -25.88 4.26
C ALA A 320 -6.40 -25.21 5.61
N ALA A 321 -6.42 -23.88 5.69
CA ALA A 321 -6.78 -23.15 6.91
C ALA A 321 -8.24 -23.36 7.36
N VAL A 322 -9.15 -23.70 6.44
CA VAL A 322 -10.53 -24.10 6.76
C VAL A 322 -10.61 -25.58 7.13
N LEU A 323 -9.88 -26.45 6.42
CA LEU A 323 -9.86 -27.90 6.68
C LEU A 323 -9.14 -28.27 7.99
N GLN A 324 -8.15 -27.48 8.42
CA GLN A 324 -7.38 -27.69 9.64
C GLN A 324 -8.02 -27.07 10.89
N LYS A 325 -9.14 -26.34 10.77
CA LYS A 325 -9.86 -25.84 11.94
C LYS A 325 -10.60 -26.97 12.63
N THR A 326 -10.18 -27.29 13.86
CA THR A 326 -10.92 -28.17 14.77
C THR A 326 -12.33 -27.61 15.01
N VAL A 327 -13.35 -28.46 14.88
CA VAL A 327 -14.76 -28.08 15.05
C VAL A 327 -15.00 -27.67 16.50
N SER A 328 -15.01 -26.36 16.76
CA SER A 328 -15.32 -25.80 18.07
C SER A 328 -16.83 -25.77 18.33
N ARG A 329 -17.23 -26.01 19.58
CA ARG A 329 -18.65 -26.05 20.02
C ARG A 329 -19.26 -24.65 20.29
N LYS A 330 -18.55 -23.54 20.03
CA LYS A 330 -19.08 -22.18 20.25
C LYS A 330 -19.86 -21.68 19.03
N ILE A 331 -21.12 -21.26 19.25
CA ILE A 331 -22.05 -20.78 18.20
C ILE A 331 -21.44 -19.64 17.34
N LYS A 332 -20.64 -18.74 17.91
CA LYS A 332 -19.97 -17.65 17.16
C LYS A 332 -18.90 -18.16 16.19
N GLU A 333 -18.19 -19.23 16.54
CA GLU A 333 -17.15 -19.82 15.68
C GLU A 333 -17.79 -20.71 14.61
N ILE A 334 -18.88 -21.41 14.93
CA ILE A 334 -19.69 -22.16 13.96
C ILE A 334 -20.31 -21.21 12.93
N SER A 335 -20.84 -20.05 13.35
CA SER A 335 -21.35 -19.02 12.42
C SER A 335 -20.25 -18.47 11.50
N LEU A 336 -19.03 -18.27 12.02
CA LEU A 336 -17.87 -17.86 11.23
C LEU A 336 -17.44 -18.94 10.22
N ILE A 337 -17.41 -20.21 10.64
CA ILE A 337 -17.07 -21.36 9.78
C ILE A 337 -18.14 -21.54 8.69
N LEU A 338 -19.43 -21.46 9.03
CA LEU A 338 -20.52 -21.55 8.07
C LEU A 338 -20.46 -20.37 7.09
N SER A 339 -20.23 -19.14 7.54
CA SER A 339 -20.07 -18.00 6.62
C SER A 339 -18.92 -18.17 5.61
N GLN A 340 -17.87 -18.93 5.98
CA GLN A 340 -16.77 -19.30 5.09
C GLN A 340 -17.09 -20.50 4.19
N SER A 341 -18.01 -21.38 4.60
CA SER A 341 -18.43 -22.56 3.85
C SER A 341 -19.54 -22.28 2.83
N TRP A 342 -20.43 -21.32 3.09
CA TRP A 342 -21.48 -20.88 2.14
C TRP A 342 -20.94 -20.06 0.95
N MET A 343 -19.62 -19.78 0.90
CA MET A 343 -18.92 -19.23 -0.27
C MET A 343 -18.36 -20.30 -1.22
N LYS A 344 -18.69 -21.59 -1.02
CA LYS A 344 -18.15 -22.74 -1.78
C LYS A 344 -19.16 -23.50 -2.65
N LEU A 345 -20.41 -23.03 -2.72
CA LEU A 345 -21.41 -23.45 -3.70
C LEU A 345 -21.91 -22.18 -4.37
#